data_AF-A0A9N9GZM6-F1
#
_entry.id   AF-A0A9N9GZM6-F1
#
_cell.length_a   1.000
_cell.length_b   1.000
_cell.length_c   1.000
_cell.angle_alpha   90.00
_cell.angle_beta   90.00
_cell.angle_gamma   90.00
#
_symmetry.space_group_name_H-M   'P 1'
#
loop_
_entity.id
_entity.type
_entity.pdbx_description
1 polymer ?
#
loop_
_entity_poly.entity_id
_entity_poly.type
_entity_poly.pdbx_seq_one_letter_code
_entity_poly.pdbx_strand_id
1 'polypeptide(L)'
;MKSAVIIVLSVLFLATCAVGKQIIPHIVKQVLVHEVLPSEVFVTRDAENKFTVESVWYGSGYEDDDKVDAILRCDGGVKVKTSPQHKVFADRKAFFELVVPKNVSTVVCRR
;
A
#
# COMPACT_ATOMS: atom_id res chain seq x y z
N MET A 1 56.87 -17.79 18.26
CA MET A 1 55.79 -16.87 18.69
C MET A 1 55.13 -16.12 17.53
N LYS A 2 55.89 -15.59 16.55
CA LYS A 2 55.32 -14.83 15.40
C LYS A 2 54.33 -15.63 14.54
N SER A 3 54.62 -16.91 14.24
CA SER A 3 53.72 -17.74 13.42
C SER A 3 52.40 -18.10 14.12
N ALA A 4 52.40 -18.27 15.44
CA ALA A 4 51.17 -18.56 16.19
C ALA A 4 50.21 -17.37 16.18
N VAL A 5 50.73 -16.14 16.25
CA VAL A 5 49.92 -14.90 16.16
C VAL A 5 49.28 -14.77 14.78
N ILE A 6 50.00 -15.11 13.71
CA ILE A 6 49.49 -15.05 12.34
C ILE A 6 48.34 -16.06 12.14
N ILE A 7 48.47 -17.27 12.69
CA ILE A 7 47.44 -18.31 12.61
C ILE A 7 46.19 -17.90 13.40
N VAL A 8 46.35 -17.32 14.59
CA VAL A 8 45.21 -16.83 15.38
C VAL A 8 44.49 -15.68 14.65
N LEU A 9 45.23 -14.75 14.04
CA LEU A 9 44.63 -13.66 13.27
C LEU A 9 43.86 -14.16 12.03
N SER A 10 44.39 -15.15 11.31
CA SER A 10 43.74 -15.68 10.11
C SER A 10 42.46 -16.45 10.43
N VAL A 11 42.45 -17.20 11.54
CA VAL A 11 41.24 -17.88 12.03
C VAL A 11 40.18 -16.87 12.50
N LEU A 12 40.61 -15.79 13.18
CA LEU A 12 39.69 -14.73 13.61
C LEU A 12 39.06 -14.00 12.40
N PHE A 13 39.85 -13.74 11.35
CA PHE A 13 39.37 -13.10 10.13
C PHE A 13 38.34 -13.96 9.41
N LEU A 14 38.60 -15.26 9.25
CA LEU A 14 37.66 -16.20 8.63
C LEU A 14 36.35 -16.33 9.41
N ALA A 15 36.40 -16.30 10.75
CA ALA A 15 35.21 -16.30 11.60
C ALA A 15 34.35 -15.04 11.40
N THR A 16 34.97 -13.86 11.29
CA THR A 16 34.22 -12.61 11.01
C THR A 16 33.57 -12.59 9.63
N CYS A 17 34.21 -13.17 8.61
CA CYS A 17 33.63 -13.28 7.27
C CYS A 17 32.42 -14.23 7.22
N ALA A 18 32.42 -15.30 8.02
CA ALA A 18 31.30 -16.24 8.09
C ALA A 18 30.06 -15.61 8.75
N VAL A 19 30.25 -14.83 9.82
CA VAL A 19 29.16 -14.11 10.49
C VAL A 19 28.60 -12.99 9.60
N GLY A 20 29.46 -12.28 8.86
CA GLY A 20 29.05 -11.22 7.93
C GLY A 20 28.16 -11.72 6.78
N LYS A 21 28.29 -12.99 6.36
CA LYS A 21 27.45 -13.58 5.31
C LYS A 21 26.07 -14.06 5.78
N GLN A 22 25.84 -14.18 7.08
CA GLN A 22 24.53 -14.57 7.63
C GLN A 22 23.61 -13.37 7.89
N ILE A 23 24.16 -12.15 7.81
CA ILE A 23 23.41 -10.90 7.74
C ILE A 23 23.12 -10.62 6.26
N ILE A 24 22.49 -11.56 5.56
CA ILE A 24 21.76 -11.21 4.35
C ILE A 24 20.54 -10.48 4.89
N PRO A 25 20.46 -9.15 4.73
CA PRO A 25 19.31 -8.41 5.23
C PRO A 25 18.09 -9.07 4.61
N HIS A 26 17.07 -9.36 5.43
CA HIS A 26 15.74 -9.70 4.96
C HIS A 26 15.46 -8.84 3.73
N ILE A 27 15.53 -9.45 2.54
CA ILE A 27 15.18 -8.77 1.30
C ILE A 27 13.67 -8.62 1.42
N VAL A 28 13.26 -7.52 2.04
CA VAL A 28 11.91 -6.99 1.89
C VAL A 28 11.79 -6.90 0.38
N LYS A 29 10.99 -7.79 -0.21
CA LYS A 29 10.54 -7.61 -1.59
C LYS A 29 9.83 -6.27 -1.57
N GLN A 30 10.55 -5.20 -1.88
CA GLN A 30 9.96 -3.91 -2.17
C GLN A 30 9.13 -4.17 -3.41
N VAL A 31 7.85 -4.44 -3.20
CA VAL A 31 6.87 -4.37 -4.26
C VAL A 31 6.99 -2.94 -4.77
N LEU A 32 7.37 -2.78 -6.03
CA LEU A 32 7.44 -1.49 -6.68
C LEU A 32 6.00 -0.98 -6.77
N VAL A 33 5.60 -0.17 -5.81
CA VAL A 33 4.29 0.49 -5.79
C VAL A 33 4.45 1.79 -6.54
N HIS A 34 3.78 1.91 -7.67
CA HIS A 34 3.64 3.18 -8.36
C HIS A 34 2.39 3.90 -7.82
N GLU A 35 2.56 5.16 -7.45
CA GLU A 35 1.41 5.99 -7.07
C GLU A 35 0.65 6.42 -8.31
N VAL A 36 -0.64 6.06 -8.35
CA VAL A 36 -1.54 6.53 -9.40
C VAL A 36 -1.91 7.98 -9.11
N LEU A 37 -1.87 8.83 -10.15
CA LEU A 37 -2.12 10.26 -9.99
C LEU A 37 -3.53 10.53 -9.45
N PRO A 38 -3.68 11.55 -8.58
CA PRO A 38 -4.97 11.91 -8.03
C PRO A 38 -5.91 12.49 -9.09
N SER A 39 -6.98 11.77 -9.35
CA SER A 39 -8.10 12.09 -10.25
C SER A 39 -9.37 12.51 -9.49
N GLU A 40 -10.38 12.96 -10.22
CA GLU A 40 -11.68 13.33 -9.67
C GLU A 40 -12.37 12.16 -8.95
N VAL A 41 -13.16 12.51 -7.94
CA VAL A 41 -13.97 11.58 -7.14
C VAL A 41 -15.42 12.03 -7.24
N PHE A 42 -16.31 11.12 -7.58
CA PHE A 42 -17.74 11.40 -7.66
C PHE A 42 -18.43 10.86 -6.43
N VAL A 43 -19.30 11.68 -5.83
CA VAL A 43 -20.06 11.30 -4.64
C VAL A 43 -21.55 11.39 -4.97
N THR A 44 -22.24 10.27 -4.83
CA THR A 44 -23.68 10.18 -5.06
C THR A 44 -24.38 9.85 -3.74
N ARG A 45 -25.52 10.49 -3.47
CA ARG A 45 -26.36 10.17 -2.32
C ARG A 45 -27.38 9.12 -2.73
N ASP A 46 -27.30 7.92 -2.16
CA ASP A 46 -28.23 6.83 -2.44
C ASP A 46 -29.44 6.84 -1.50
N ALA A 47 -29.23 7.28 -0.25
CA ALA A 47 -30.27 7.41 0.77
C ALA A 47 -29.92 8.53 1.77
N GLU A 48 -30.79 8.79 2.75
CA GLU A 48 -30.64 9.85 3.75
C GLU A 48 -29.24 9.91 4.39
N ASN A 49 -28.63 8.74 4.66
CA ASN A 49 -27.32 8.62 5.28
C ASN A 49 -26.38 7.62 4.58
N LYS A 50 -26.68 7.29 3.32
CA LYS A 50 -25.89 6.37 2.50
C LYS A 50 -25.41 7.08 1.24
N PHE A 51 -24.13 6.91 0.95
CA PHE A 51 -23.49 7.53 -0.19
C PHE A 51 -22.63 6.51 -0.92
N THR A 52 -22.53 6.64 -2.23
CA THR A 52 -21.57 5.90 -3.05
C THR A 52 -20.49 6.87 -3.50
N VAL A 53 -19.24 6.47 -3.32
CA VAL A 53 -18.06 7.21 -3.77
C VAL A 53 -17.43 6.43 -4.90
N GLU A 54 -17.37 7.05 -6.08
CA GLU A 54 -16.62 6.55 -7.23
C GLU A 54 -15.26 7.27 -7.28
N SER A 55 -14.20 6.50 -7.10
CA SER A 55 -12.83 6.96 -7.26
C SER A 55 -12.33 6.49 -8.62
N VAL A 56 -12.22 7.40 -9.58
CA VAL A 56 -11.65 7.11 -10.91
C VAL A 56 -10.13 7.22 -10.83
N TRP A 57 -9.38 6.61 -11.75
CA TRP A 57 -7.95 6.87 -11.95
C TRP A 57 -7.51 6.87 -13.41
N TYR A 58 -6.44 7.63 -13.66
CA TYR A 58 -5.78 7.71 -14.95
C TYR A 58 -4.28 7.56 -14.76
N GLY A 59 -3.62 7.01 -15.77
CA GLY A 59 -2.19 6.80 -15.76
C GLY A 59 -1.70 6.31 -17.10
N SER A 60 -0.46 6.66 -17.39
CA SER A 60 0.34 6.19 -18.52
C SER A 60 1.50 5.37 -17.98
N GLY A 61 1.89 4.30 -18.67
CA GLY A 61 2.98 3.42 -18.22
C GLY A 61 2.57 2.38 -17.17
N TYR A 62 1.26 2.10 -17.08
CA TYR A 62 0.70 0.98 -16.33
C TYR A 62 0.15 -0.02 -17.34
N GLU A 63 0.43 -1.30 -17.13
CA GLU A 63 -0.20 -2.36 -17.90
C GLU A 63 -1.66 -2.52 -17.44
N ASP A 64 -2.54 -2.93 -18.35
CA ASP A 64 -3.97 -3.05 -18.06
C ASP A 64 -4.26 -4.10 -16.96
N ASP A 65 -3.38 -5.10 -16.81
CA ASP A 65 -3.46 -6.15 -15.79
C ASP A 65 -2.67 -5.83 -14.50
N ASP A 66 -2.03 -4.65 -14.42
CA ASP A 66 -1.33 -4.22 -13.22
C ASP A 66 -2.28 -4.16 -12.03
N LYS A 67 -1.83 -4.69 -10.89
CA LYS A 67 -2.65 -4.74 -9.68
C LYS A 67 -2.82 -3.34 -9.09
N VAL A 68 -4.07 -2.97 -8.82
CA VAL A 68 -4.44 -1.71 -8.18
C VAL A 68 -5.19 -1.99 -6.89
N ASP A 69 -4.77 -1.33 -5.82
CA ASP A 69 -5.50 -1.30 -4.55
C ASP A 69 -6.01 0.12 -4.31
N ALA A 70 -7.34 0.29 -4.38
CA ALA A 70 -7.99 1.54 -4.02
C ALA A 70 -8.49 1.46 -2.57
N ILE A 71 -8.09 2.44 -1.76
CA ILE A 71 -8.47 2.52 -0.35
C ILE A 71 -9.21 3.85 -0.17
N LEU A 72 -10.26 3.85 0.64
CA LEU A 72 -10.94 5.06 1.09
C LEU A 72 -11.06 5.00 2.60
N ARG A 73 -10.53 6.01 3.29
CA ARG A 73 -10.61 6.18 4.74
C ARG A 73 -11.40 7.43 5.06
N CYS A 74 -12.35 7.33 5.98
CA CYS A 74 -13.17 8.46 6.40
C CYS A 74 -13.11 8.61 7.92
N ASP A 75 -13.08 9.85 8.38
CA ASP A 75 -13.13 10.20 9.81
C ASP A 75 -14.57 10.19 10.32
N GLY A 76 -14.76 10.38 11.64
CA GLY A 76 -16.10 10.61 12.21
C GLY A 76 -17.00 9.37 12.31
N GLY A 77 -16.42 8.17 12.37
CA GLY A 77 -17.18 6.92 12.58
C GLY A 77 -17.98 6.44 11.38
N VAL A 78 -17.66 6.93 10.18
CA VAL A 78 -18.27 6.50 8.92
C VAL A 78 -17.89 5.06 8.61
N LYS A 79 -18.89 4.24 8.29
CA LYS A 79 -18.64 2.87 7.83
C LYS A 79 -18.37 2.92 6.33
N VAL A 80 -17.14 2.58 5.95
CA VAL A 80 -16.74 2.41 4.56
C VAL A 80 -16.80 0.93 4.21
N LYS A 81 -17.57 0.58 3.20
CA LYS A 81 -17.60 -0.77 2.64
C LYS A 81 -17.12 -0.70 1.19
N THR A 82 -16.00 -1.37 0.92
CA THR A 82 -15.50 -1.51 -0.43
C THR A 82 -16.43 -2.45 -1.19
N SER A 83 -17.04 -1.98 -2.28
CA SER A 83 -17.78 -2.85 -3.18
C SER A 83 -16.81 -3.83 -3.85
N PRO A 84 -17.27 -4.97 -4.42
CA PRO A 84 -16.38 -5.86 -5.16
C PRO A 84 -15.66 -5.08 -6.27
N GLN A 85 -14.34 -4.97 -6.16
CA GLN A 85 -13.49 -4.30 -7.13
C GLN A 85 -12.59 -5.35 -7.79
N HIS A 86 -12.51 -5.29 -9.10
CA HIS A 86 -11.45 -5.96 -9.83
C HIS A 86 -10.18 -5.14 -9.60
N LYS A 87 -9.16 -5.79 -9.05
CA LYS A 87 -7.94 -5.15 -8.56
C LYS A 87 -6.96 -4.92 -9.70
N VAL A 88 -7.42 -4.42 -10.85
CA VAL A 88 -6.59 -4.20 -12.04
C VAL A 88 -6.73 -2.78 -12.56
N PHE A 89 -5.70 -2.30 -13.25
CA PHE A 89 -5.64 -0.92 -13.71
C PHE A 89 -6.67 -0.59 -14.81
N ALA A 90 -6.98 -1.55 -15.69
CA ALA A 90 -7.89 -1.39 -16.83
C ALA A 90 -9.30 -0.89 -16.48
N ASP A 91 -9.80 -1.19 -15.28
CA ASP A 91 -11.14 -0.77 -14.85
C ASP A 91 -11.23 0.73 -14.60
N ARG A 92 -10.09 1.38 -14.33
CA ARG A 92 -9.94 2.82 -14.14
C ARG A 92 -10.84 3.42 -13.05
N LYS A 93 -11.48 2.60 -12.20
CA LYS A 93 -12.39 3.07 -11.16
C LYS A 93 -12.59 2.07 -10.01
N ALA A 94 -12.92 2.62 -8.85
CA ALA A 94 -13.28 1.91 -7.62
C ALA A 94 -14.54 2.52 -7.02
N PHE A 95 -15.40 1.67 -6.44
CA PHE A 95 -16.61 2.09 -5.74
C PHE A 95 -16.54 1.77 -4.25
N PHE A 96 -16.95 2.74 -3.43
CA PHE A 96 -17.05 2.62 -1.98
C PHE A 96 -18.43 3.05 -1.51
N GLU A 97 -19.08 2.19 -0.73
CA GLU A 97 -20.32 2.51 -0.03
C GLU A 97 -19.97 3.14 1.33
N LEU A 98 -20.52 4.32 1.59
CA LEU A 98 -20.39 5.04 2.85
C LEU A 98 -21.72 5.05 3.60
N VAL A 99 -21.68 4.74 4.89
CA VAL A 99 -22.79 4.97 5.81
C VAL A 99 -22.36 5.99 6.85
N VAL A 100 -22.97 7.18 6.76
CA VAL A 100 -22.66 8.32 7.63
C VAL A 100 -23.60 8.31 8.85
N PRO A 101 -23.10 8.58 10.07
CA PRO A 101 -23.97 8.75 11.24
C PRO A 101 -24.92 9.95 11.08
N LYS A 102 -26.17 9.82 11.53
CA LYS A 102 -27.21 10.86 11.34
C LYS A 102 -26.91 12.20 12.01
N ASN A 103 -26.05 12.22 13.02
CA ASN A 103 -25.65 13.40 13.80
C ASN A 103 -24.38 14.09 13.27
N VAL A 104 -23.87 13.69 12.11
CA VAL A 104 -22.66 14.25 11.51
C VAL A 104 -23.03 15.09 10.30
N SER A 105 -22.73 16.39 10.35
CA SER A 105 -22.99 17.33 9.25
C SER A 105 -21.88 17.35 8.19
N THR A 106 -20.65 16.99 8.57
CA THR A 106 -19.49 17.01 7.67
C THR A 106 -18.59 15.81 7.95
N VAL A 107 -18.20 15.12 6.88
CA VAL A 107 -17.26 14.00 6.91
C VAL A 107 -16.06 14.36 6.06
N VAL A 108 -14.87 14.07 6.55
CA VAL A 108 -13.63 14.17 5.78
C VAL A 108 -13.16 12.78 5.43
N CYS A 109 -12.86 12.55 4.14
CA CYS A 109 -12.33 11.29 3.64
C CYS A 109 -11.01 11.52 2.89
N ARG A 110 -10.18 10.48 2.86
CA ARG A 110 -8.89 10.42 2.16
C ARG A 110 -8.81 9.10 1.40
N ARG A 111 -8.39 9.17 0.14
CA ARG A 111 -8.00 7.97 -0.61
C ARG A 111 -6.54 7.64 -0.32
#